data_AF-A0A954KYX4-F1
#
_entry.id   AF-A0A954KYX4-F1
#
_cell.length_a   1.000
_cell.length_b   1.000
_cell.length_c   1.000
_cell.angle_alpha   90.00
_cell.angle_beta   90.00
_cell.angle_gamma   90.00
#
_symmetry.space_group_name_H-M   'P 1'
#
loop_
_entity.id
_entity.type
_entity.pdbx_description
1 polymer ?
#
loop_
_entity_poly.entity_id
_entity_poly.type
_entity_poly.pdbx_seq_one_letter_code
_entity_poly.pdbx_strand_id
1 'polypeptide(L)'
;MVRVCGESPFQKDGYTMLSRVAHLIYWMARYVERAENLARFIDVTLQTILDQPENTAGQWEPLVRATGDEEWFEQHYDSFSSENVRQFLTFDRDYHSSIRTSLSVARENARTVREVISSEVWEQLNAYYHFVRDAAERGVSATSAEFYDSVKQHSHLFNGTVDATMTHGTGWHFANIGRLLERADKTSRILDVKYFTLLRTVQDVDTTSDDLLWSAVLRSVSGFEMFRKRFHALTIHRIVDFLIL
;
A
#
# COMPACT_ATOMS: atom_id res chain seq x y z
N MET A 1 8.18 39.78 39.69
CA MET A 1 7.81 38.41 39.29
C MET A 1 7.57 38.43 37.79
N VAL A 2 8.63 38.24 37.00
CA VAL A 2 8.59 38.30 35.53
C VAL A 2 8.07 36.95 35.04
N ARG A 3 6.89 36.92 34.41
CA ARG A 3 6.39 35.74 33.71
C ARG A 3 7.24 35.52 32.47
N VAL A 4 8.08 34.51 32.50
CA VAL A 4 8.70 33.93 31.32
C VAL A 4 7.62 33.10 30.62
N CYS A 5 7.02 33.64 29.56
CA CYS A 5 6.25 32.82 28.63
C CYS A 5 7.26 31.91 27.92
N GLY A 6 7.21 30.61 28.22
CA GLY A 6 7.95 29.60 27.48
C GLY A 6 7.42 29.55 26.04
N GLU A 7 8.28 29.87 25.08
CA GLU A 7 8.00 29.61 23.67
C GLU A 7 7.87 28.10 23.46
N SER A 8 6.76 27.71 22.83
CA SER A 8 6.51 26.34 22.40
C SER A 8 7.54 25.95 21.32
N PRO A 9 8.16 24.76 21.38
CA PRO A 9 9.16 24.33 20.41
C PRO A 9 8.62 24.16 18.98
N PHE A 10 7.31 24.34 18.77
CA PHE A 10 6.63 24.22 17.47
C PHE A 10 6.52 25.53 16.68
N GLN A 11 7.13 26.63 17.15
CA GLN A 11 6.88 27.98 16.65
C GLN A 11 8.02 28.58 15.80
N LYS A 12 8.75 27.75 15.05
CA LYS A 12 9.89 28.23 14.23
C LYS A 12 9.55 28.66 12.80
N ASP A 13 8.38 28.29 12.30
CA ASP A 13 7.84 28.79 11.03
C ASP A 13 6.48 29.41 11.36
N GLY A 14 6.18 30.63 10.89
CA GLY A 14 5.01 31.43 11.27
C GLY A 14 3.63 30.87 10.91
N TYR A 15 3.48 29.55 10.81
CA TYR A 15 2.26 28.84 10.45
C TYR A 15 1.91 27.78 11.51
N THR A 16 0.93 28.07 12.37
CA THR A 16 0.37 27.06 13.27
C THR A 16 -0.58 26.17 12.46
N MET A 17 -0.16 24.95 12.14
CA MET A 17 -1.01 23.99 11.43
C MET A 17 -2.17 23.54 12.33
N LEU A 18 -3.40 23.66 11.83
CA LEU A 18 -4.59 23.14 12.50
C LEU A 18 -4.54 21.61 12.55
N SER A 19 -4.93 21.01 13.67
CA SER A 19 -4.98 19.55 13.84
C SER A 19 -5.75 18.83 12.73
N ARG A 20 -6.84 19.44 12.24
CA ARG A 20 -7.63 18.92 11.11
C ARG A 20 -6.82 18.85 9.81
N VAL A 21 -6.00 19.87 9.52
CA VAL A 21 -5.16 19.89 8.31
C VAL A 21 -4.12 18.78 8.38
N ALA A 22 -3.44 18.64 9.51
CA ALA A 22 -2.49 17.56 9.75
C ALA A 22 -3.12 16.18 9.55
N HIS A 23 -4.31 15.96 10.14
CA HIS A 23 -5.07 14.72 10.00
C HIS A 23 -5.41 14.40 8.54
N LEU A 24 -5.86 15.39 7.76
CA LEU A 24 -6.21 15.20 6.35
C LEU A 24 -4.98 14.85 5.50
N ILE A 25 -3.85 15.52 5.71
CA ILE A 25 -2.60 15.24 4.98
C ILE A 25 -2.06 13.84 5.34
N TYR A 26 -2.08 13.50 6.63
CA TYR A 26 -1.70 12.17 7.12
C TYR A 26 -2.51 11.06 6.42
N TRP A 27 -3.84 11.18 6.42
CA TRP A 27 -4.70 10.17 5.80
C TRP A 27 -4.62 10.17 4.28
N MET A 28 -4.48 11.33 3.64
CA MET A 28 -4.23 11.43 2.20
C MET A 28 -3.04 10.57 1.79
N ALA A 29 -1.88 10.76 2.43
CA ALA A 29 -0.69 9.98 2.11
C ALA A 29 -0.86 8.49 2.46
N ARG A 30 -1.52 8.20 3.58
CA ARG A 30 -1.81 6.83 4.02
C ARG A 30 -2.67 6.05 3.00
N TYR A 31 -3.72 6.67 2.47
CA TYR A 31 -4.59 6.06 1.46
C TYR A 31 -3.92 5.90 0.09
N VAL A 32 -3.04 6.83 -0.32
CA VAL A 32 -2.24 6.67 -1.54
C VAL A 32 -1.27 5.48 -1.42
N GLU A 33 -0.61 5.34 -0.27
CA GLU A 33 0.28 4.20 -0.03
C GLU A 33 -0.49 2.88 0.04
N ARG A 34 -1.71 2.87 0.60
CA ARG A 34 -2.61 1.71 0.61
C ARG A 34 -2.97 1.23 -0.80
N ALA A 35 -3.35 2.16 -1.67
CA ALA A 35 -3.70 1.86 -3.06
C ALA A 35 -2.54 1.17 -3.79
N GLU A 36 -1.32 1.67 -3.58
CA GLU A 36 -0.10 1.08 -4.12
C GLU A 36 0.17 -0.31 -3.53
N ASN A 37 0.07 -0.44 -2.21
CA ASN A 37 0.29 -1.69 -1.51
C ASN A 37 -0.60 -2.84 -2.02
N LEU A 38 -1.89 -2.58 -2.21
CA LEU A 38 -2.84 -3.56 -2.76
C LEU A 38 -2.52 -3.89 -4.21
N ALA A 39 -2.20 -2.89 -5.04
CA ALA A 39 -1.81 -3.13 -6.42
C ALA A 39 -0.59 -4.05 -6.53
N ARG A 40 0.42 -3.81 -5.69
CA ARG A 40 1.62 -4.63 -5.63
C ARG A 40 1.32 -6.06 -5.19
N PHE A 41 0.41 -6.26 -4.22
CA PHE A 41 0.04 -7.61 -3.82
C PHE A 41 -0.68 -8.38 -4.92
N ILE A 42 -1.62 -7.73 -5.61
CA ILE A 42 -2.34 -8.37 -6.71
C ILE A 42 -1.37 -8.71 -7.84
N ASP A 43 -0.50 -7.77 -8.23
CA ASP A 43 0.52 -7.99 -9.27
C ASP A 43 1.46 -9.16 -8.93
N VAL A 44 1.99 -9.21 -7.70
CA VAL A 44 2.83 -10.34 -7.26
C VAL A 44 2.06 -11.66 -7.27
N THR A 45 0.77 -11.64 -6.91
CA THR A 45 -0.09 -12.84 -6.96
C THR A 45 -0.29 -13.31 -8.40
N LEU A 46 -0.55 -12.39 -9.33
CA LEU A 46 -0.66 -12.69 -10.76
C LEU A 46 0.63 -13.31 -11.30
N GLN A 47 1.80 -12.77 -10.93
CA GLN A 47 3.11 -13.33 -11.32
C GLN A 47 3.34 -14.73 -10.71
N THR A 48 3.02 -14.90 -9.43
CA THR A 48 3.20 -16.19 -8.72
C THR A 48 2.33 -17.29 -9.33
N ILE A 49 1.12 -16.97 -9.78
CA ILE A 49 0.24 -17.93 -10.46
C ILE A 49 0.83 -18.40 -11.79
N LEU A 50 1.53 -17.53 -12.53
CA LEU A 50 2.22 -17.92 -13.77
C LEU A 50 3.37 -18.90 -13.49
N ASP A 51 4.06 -18.71 -12.36
CA ASP A 51 5.15 -19.59 -11.93
C ASP A 51 4.65 -20.91 -11.30
N GLN A 52 3.41 -20.94 -10.79
CA GLN A 52 2.79 -22.09 -10.10
C GLN A 52 1.34 -22.37 -10.55
N PRO A 53 1.11 -22.80 -11.80
CA PRO A 53 -0.25 -22.93 -12.37
C PRO A 53 -1.13 -23.97 -11.64
N GLU A 54 -0.52 -24.98 -11.03
CA GLU A 54 -1.24 -26.10 -10.38
C GLU A 54 -1.96 -25.71 -9.08
N ASN A 55 -1.69 -24.52 -8.51
CA ASN A 55 -2.26 -24.05 -7.25
C ASN A 55 -3.09 -22.75 -7.39
N THR A 56 -3.63 -22.47 -8.57
CA THR A 56 -4.25 -21.18 -8.90
C THR A 56 -5.37 -20.73 -7.95
N ALA A 57 -6.20 -21.66 -7.45
CA ALA A 57 -7.34 -21.32 -6.60
C ALA A 57 -6.94 -20.91 -5.16
N GLY A 58 -5.86 -21.49 -4.62
CA GLY A 58 -5.42 -21.24 -3.23
C GLY A 58 -4.56 -19.98 -3.05
N GLN A 59 -4.24 -19.25 -4.12
CA GLN A 59 -3.34 -18.08 -4.07
C GLN A 59 -4.07 -16.75 -3.78
N TRP A 60 -5.39 -16.71 -3.97
CA TRP A 60 -6.19 -15.48 -3.81
C TRP A 60 -6.75 -15.28 -2.40
N GLU A 61 -7.12 -16.36 -1.72
CA GLU A 61 -7.61 -16.32 -0.32
C GLU A 61 -6.61 -15.66 0.64
N PRO A 62 -5.30 -15.99 0.62
CA PRO A 62 -4.33 -15.37 1.52
C PRO A 62 -4.26 -13.84 1.34
N LEU A 63 -4.52 -13.35 0.12
CA LEU A 63 -4.51 -11.92 -0.14
C LEU A 63 -5.65 -11.19 0.56
N VAL A 64 -6.84 -11.78 0.60
CA VAL A 64 -7.98 -11.24 1.37
C VAL A 64 -7.68 -11.29 2.86
N ARG A 65 -7.13 -12.40 3.35
CA ARG A 65 -6.72 -12.52 4.76
C ARG A 65 -5.68 -11.46 5.16
N ALA A 66 -4.80 -11.05 4.25
CA ALA A 66 -3.80 -10.02 4.51
C ALA A 66 -4.40 -8.62 4.71
N THR A 67 -5.62 -8.38 4.22
CA THR A 67 -6.35 -7.15 4.54
C THR A 67 -6.99 -7.20 5.93
N GLY A 68 -7.13 -8.38 6.53
CA GLY A 68 -7.82 -8.55 7.81
C GLY A 68 -9.33 -8.33 7.73
N ASP A 69 -9.91 -8.32 6.52
CA ASP A 69 -11.32 -8.05 6.26
C ASP A 69 -12.01 -9.26 5.58
N GLU A 70 -11.60 -10.48 5.96
CA GLU A 70 -12.15 -11.74 5.42
C GLU A 70 -13.66 -11.85 5.65
N GLU A 71 -14.14 -11.48 6.84
CA GLU A 71 -15.58 -11.50 7.15
C GLU A 71 -16.38 -10.58 6.21
N TRP A 72 -15.85 -9.40 5.89
CA TRP A 72 -16.50 -8.51 4.92
C TRP A 72 -16.54 -9.16 3.53
N PHE A 73 -15.44 -9.78 3.10
CA PHE A 73 -15.36 -10.43 1.81
C PHE A 73 -16.39 -11.57 1.69
N GLU A 74 -16.43 -12.48 2.66
CA GLU A 74 -17.34 -13.63 2.65
C GLU A 74 -18.83 -13.24 2.69
N GLN A 75 -19.16 -12.08 3.28
CA GLN A 75 -20.53 -11.56 3.27
C GLN A 75 -20.97 -10.98 1.91
N HIS A 76 -20.03 -10.59 1.06
CA HIS A 76 -20.31 -9.86 -0.19
C HIS A 76 -19.91 -10.62 -1.47
N TYR A 77 -19.07 -11.66 -1.35
CA TYR A 77 -18.54 -12.44 -2.47
C TYR A 77 -18.63 -13.94 -2.19
N ASP A 78 -19.07 -14.71 -3.20
CA ASP A 78 -19.38 -16.14 -3.04
C ASP A 78 -18.13 -17.06 -3.00
N SER A 79 -16.96 -16.55 -3.41
CA SER A 79 -15.72 -17.33 -3.46
C SER A 79 -14.49 -16.45 -3.60
N PHE A 80 -13.33 -16.96 -3.18
CA PHE A 80 -12.01 -16.36 -3.38
C PHE A 80 -11.48 -16.51 -4.82
N SER A 81 -12.34 -16.31 -5.82
CA SER A 81 -11.94 -16.36 -7.23
C SER A 81 -11.05 -15.16 -7.58
N SER A 82 -10.23 -15.30 -8.64
CA SER A 82 -9.39 -14.18 -9.13
C SER A 82 -10.23 -12.94 -9.42
N GLU A 83 -11.39 -13.12 -10.05
CA GLU A 83 -12.28 -12.04 -10.41
C GLU A 83 -12.83 -11.33 -9.18
N ASN A 84 -13.34 -12.08 -8.21
CA ASN A 84 -13.92 -11.53 -6.97
C ASN A 84 -12.87 -10.79 -6.15
N VAL A 85 -11.69 -11.38 -5.93
CA VAL A 85 -10.63 -10.74 -5.14
C VAL A 85 -10.09 -9.48 -5.83
N ARG A 86 -9.95 -9.50 -7.17
CA ARG A 86 -9.56 -8.29 -7.91
C ARG A 86 -10.64 -7.21 -7.85
N GLN A 87 -11.91 -7.58 -7.97
CA GLN A 87 -13.03 -6.64 -7.83
C GLN A 87 -13.05 -6.02 -6.44
N PHE A 88 -13.01 -6.85 -5.39
CA PHE A 88 -12.98 -6.45 -3.98
C PHE A 88 -11.84 -5.46 -3.67
N LEU A 89 -10.61 -5.83 -4.01
CA LEU A 89 -9.44 -5.03 -3.64
C LEU A 89 -9.23 -3.83 -4.56
N THR A 90 -9.70 -3.86 -5.80
CA THR A 90 -9.43 -2.80 -6.78
C THR A 90 -10.59 -1.79 -6.89
N PHE A 91 -11.82 -2.24 -7.09
CA PHE A 91 -12.90 -1.39 -7.61
C PHE A 91 -14.17 -1.35 -6.76
N ASP A 92 -14.30 -2.23 -5.78
CA ASP A 92 -15.40 -2.25 -4.85
C ASP A 92 -15.56 -0.89 -4.17
N ARG A 93 -16.75 -0.29 -4.33
CA ARG A 93 -17.06 1.03 -3.79
C ARG A 93 -17.52 0.99 -2.34
N ASP A 94 -18.06 -0.15 -1.92
CA ASP A 94 -18.62 -0.34 -0.59
C ASP A 94 -17.52 -0.81 0.38
N TYR A 95 -16.50 -1.50 -0.14
CA TYR A 95 -15.28 -1.76 0.61
C TYR A 95 -14.40 -0.51 0.76
N HIS A 96 -14.26 -0.06 2.01
CA HIS A 96 -13.58 1.18 2.39
C HIS A 96 -12.08 1.22 2.04
N SER A 97 -11.44 0.06 1.92
CA SER A 97 -9.99 -0.05 1.71
C SER A 97 -9.61 -0.46 0.28
N SER A 98 -10.57 -0.57 -0.65
CA SER A 98 -10.24 -0.82 -2.06
C SER A 98 -9.33 0.29 -2.63
N ILE A 99 -8.57 0.00 -3.69
CA ILE A 99 -7.72 0.98 -4.38
C ILE A 99 -8.55 2.20 -4.78
N ARG A 100 -9.71 1.97 -5.39
CA ARG A 100 -10.63 3.01 -5.81
C ARG A 100 -11.12 3.87 -4.64
N THR A 101 -11.62 3.26 -3.57
CA THR A 101 -12.19 3.99 -2.44
C THR A 101 -11.09 4.77 -1.69
N SER A 102 -9.92 4.15 -1.51
CA SER A 102 -8.75 4.81 -0.93
C SER A 102 -8.36 6.07 -1.71
N LEU A 103 -8.25 5.99 -3.05
CA LEU A 103 -7.93 7.15 -3.88
C LEU A 103 -9.04 8.21 -3.89
N SER A 104 -10.31 7.79 -3.81
CA SER A 104 -11.44 8.71 -3.67
C SER A 104 -11.33 9.54 -2.38
N VAL A 105 -11.08 8.89 -1.24
CA VAL A 105 -10.92 9.56 0.05
C VAL A 105 -9.65 10.41 0.09
N ALA A 106 -8.54 9.91 -0.45
CA ALA A 106 -7.28 10.66 -0.56
C ALA A 106 -7.49 11.96 -1.32
N ARG A 107 -8.19 11.90 -2.47
CA ARG A 107 -8.51 13.07 -3.29
C ARG A 107 -9.38 14.06 -2.53
N GLU A 108 -10.42 13.62 -1.82
CA GLU A 108 -11.26 14.55 -1.04
C GLU A 108 -10.49 15.21 0.12
N ASN A 109 -9.56 14.49 0.75
CA ASN A 109 -8.65 15.06 1.74
C ASN A 109 -7.78 16.14 1.09
N ALA A 110 -7.13 15.84 -0.03
CA ALA A 110 -6.30 16.78 -0.78
C ALA A 110 -7.07 18.02 -1.23
N ARG A 111 -8.33 17.86 -1.64
CA ARG A 111 -9.20 18.96 -2.07
C ARG A 111 -9.44 19.95 -0.93
N THR A 112 -9.55 19.43 0.28
CA THR A 112 -9.83 20.19 1.50
C THR A 112 -8.61 20.97 2.00
N VAL A 113 -7.39 20.51 1.69
CA VAL A 113 -6.13 21.14 2.11
C VAL A 113 -5.33 21.71 0.93
N ARG A 114 -6.02 22.10 -0.14
CA ARG A 114 -5.43 22.58 -1.40
C ARG A 114 -4.51 23.80 -1.22
N GLU A 115 -4.73 24.58 -0.17
CA GLU A 115 -3.93 25.73 0.21
C GLU A 115 -2.62 25.36 0.94
N VAL A 116 -2.47 24.09 1.35
CA VAL A 116 -1.30 23.58 2.08
C VAL A 116 -0.42 22.69 1.21
N ILE A 117 -1.02 21.97 0.26
CA ILE A 117 -0.29 21.17 -0.74
C ILE A 117 0.02 22.00 -1.98
N SER A 118 1.01 21.58 -2.76
CA SER A 118 1.27 22.19 -4.06
C SER A 118 0.17 21.84 -5.08
N SER A 119 0.02 22.67 -6.10
CA SER A 119 -0.85 22.40 -7.27
C SER A 119 -0.53 21.05 -7.91
N GLU A 120 0.75 20.71 -7.99
CA GLU A 120 1.29 19.53 -8.64
C GLU A 120 0.90 18.26 -7.86
N VAL A 121 0.94 18.28 -6.53
CA VAL A 121 0.45 17.18 -5.69
C VAL A 121 -1.04 16.95 -5.93
N TRP A 122 -1.83 18.05 -5.96
CA TRP A 122 -3.25 17.96 -6.24
C TRP A 122 -3.53 17.37 -7.63
N GLU A 123 -2.86 17.88 -8.67
CA GLU A 123 -3.05 17.45 -10.05
C GLU A 123 -2.68 15.99 -10.23
N GLN A 124 -1.56 15.55 -9.67
CA GLN A 124 -1.13 14.16 -9.75
C GLN A 124 -2.12 13.22 -9.06
N LEU A 125 -2.60 13.57 -7.86
CA LEU A 125 -3.59 12.73 -7.16
C LEU A 125 -4.93 12.72 -7.89
N ASN A 126 -5.34 13.84 -8.49
CA ASN A 126 -6.55 13.90 -9.30
C ASN A 126 -6.42 13.03 -10.57
N ALA A 127 -5.29 13.08 -11.27
CA ALA A 127 -5.01 12.23 -12.42
C ALA A 127 -5.01 10.75 -12.03
N TYR A 128 -4.40 10.40 -10.89
CA TYR A 128 -4.37 9.04 -10.37
C TYR A 128 -5.77 8.50 -10.06
N TYR A 129 -6.61 9.31 -9.39
CA TYR A 129 -8.01 8.96 -9.15
C TYR A 129 -8.76 8.69 -10.45
N HIS A 130 -8.62 9.57 -11.46
CA HIS A 130 -9.30 9.40 -12.74
C HIS A 130 -8.84 8.16 -13.48
N PHE A 131 -7.53 7.88 -13.51
CA PHE A 131 -6.99 6.65 -14.08
C PHE A 131 -7.67 5.39 -13.52
N VAL A 132 -7.79 5.28 -12.19
CA VAL A 132 -8.44 4.12 -11.54
C VAL A 132 -9.95 4.12 -11.76
N ARG A 133 -10.60 5.29 -11.69
CA ARG A 133 -12.04 5.42 -11.95
C ARG A 133 -12.41 4.95 -13.36
N ASP A 134 -11.66 5.40 -14.36
CA ASP A 134 -11.92 5.09 -15.77
C ASP A 134 -11.63 3.60 -16.08
N ALA A 135 -10.71 2.98 -15.34
CA ALA A 135 -10.54 1.53 -15.35
C ALA A 135 -11.72 0.81 -14.70
N ALA A 136 -12.24 1.32 -13.57
CA ALA A 136 -13.40 0.75 -12.89
C ALA A 136 -14.66 0.77 -13.76
N GLU A 137 -14.83 1.79 -14.61
CA GLU A 137 -15.94 1.88 -15.58
C GLU A 137 -15.86 0.80 -16.67
N ARG A 138 -14.66 0.32 -17.00
CA ARG A 138 -14.43 -0.80 -17.92
C ARG A 138 -14.54 -2.17 -17.24
N GLY A 139 -14.63 -2.20 -15.91
CA GLY A 139 -14.76 -3.42 -15.11
C GLY A 139 -13.44 -4.12 -14.82
N VAL A 140 -13.52 -5.19 -14.02
CA VAL A 140 -12.37 -5.96 -13.52
C VAL A 140 -11.50 -6.56 -14.64
N SER A 141 -12.09 -6.85 -15.80
CA SER A 141 -11.37 -7.33 -17.00
C SER A 141 -10.28 -6.37 -17.48
N ALA A 142 -10.36 -5.08 -17.13
CA ALA A 142 -9.35 -4.08 -17.45
C ALA A 142 -8.11 -4.10 -16.55
N THR A 143 -8.06 -4.92 -15.50
CA THR A 143 -6.99 -4.90 -14.47
C THR A 143 -5.83 -5.86 -14.78
N SER A 144 -5.11 -5.63 -15.88
CA SER A 144 -3.92 -6.42 -16.22
C SER A 144 -2.72 -6.14 -15.30
N ALA A 145 -1.61 -6.86 -15.46
CA ALA A 145 -0.36 -6.54 -14.77
C ALA A 145 0.09 -5.09 -15.06
N GLU A 146 -0.05 -4.63 -16.31
CA GLU A 146 0.29 -3.25 -16.69
C GLU A 146 -0.59 -2.20 -15.99
N PHE A 147 -1.85 -2.54 -15.70
CA PHE A 147 -2.71 -1.66 -14.90
C PHE A 147 -2.15 -1.51 -13.48
N TYR A 148 -1.79 -2.60 -12.80
CA TYR A 148 -1.24 -2.53 -11.45
C TYR A 148 0.16 -1.89 -11.43
N ASP A 149 0.97 -2.07 -12.47
CA ASP A 149 2.20 -1.31 -12.68
C ASP A 149 1.93 0.19 -12.77
N SER A 150 0.92 0.61 -13.54
CA SER A 150 0.53 2.01 -13.66
C SER A 150 0.04 2.58 -12.32
N VAL A 151 -0.71 1.80 -11.52
CA VAL A 151 -1.09 2.17 -10.15
C VAL A 151 0.16 2.43 -9.30
N LYS A 152 1.16 1.55 -9.34
CA LYS A 152 2.43 1.74 -8.61
C LYS A 152 3.18 2.99 -9.08
N GLN A 153 3.25 3.22 -10.39
CA GLN A 153 3.92 4.39 -10.97
C GLN A 153 3.24 5.70 -10.54
N HIS A 154 1.91 5.76 -10.51
CA HIS A 154 1.21 6.94 -10.04
C HIS A 154 1.49 7.27 -8.57
N SER A 155 1.61 6.25 -7.71
CA SER A 155 1.99 6.43 -6.31
C SER A 155 3.46 6.88 -6.16
N HIS A 156 4.38 6.33 -6.94
CA HIS A 156 5.77 6.81 -6.97
C HIS A 156 5.86 8.26 -7.42
N LEU A 157 5.13 8.63 -8.48
CA LEU A 157 5.06 10.00 -8.97
C LEU A 157 4.44 10.92 -7.92
N PHE A 158 3.34 10.52 -7.26
CA PHE A 158 2.76 11.29 -6.15
C PHE A 158 3.78 11.57 -5.04
N ASN A 159 4.48 10.52 -4.58
CA ASN A 159 5.49 10.64 -3.53
C ASN A 159 6.67 11.54 -3.96
N GLY A 160 7.13 11.39 -5.20
CA GLY A 160 8.16 12.26 -5.77
C GLY A 160 7.71 13.71 -5.90
N THR A 161 6.45 13.95 -6.29
CA THR A 161 5.87 15.30 -6.39
C THR A 161 5.73 15.95 -5.01
N VAL A 162 5.27 15.20 -3.99
CA VAL A 162 5.23 15.68 -2.59
C VAL A 162 6.63 16.11 -2.14
N ASP A 163 7.64 15.27 -2.40
CA ASP A 163 9.01 15.55 -1.99
C ASP A 163 9.63 16.75 -2.73
N ALA A 164 9.39 16.86 -4.04
CA ALA A 164 10.01 17.87 -4.88
C ALA A 164 9.37 19.26 -4.80
N THR A 165 8.07 19.35 -4.48
CA THR A 165 7.30 20.60 -4.65
C THR A 165 6.74 21.19 -3.36
N MET A 166 6.59 20.40 -2.29
CA MET A 166 6.13 20.92 -1.01
C MET A 166 7.30 21.44 -0.17
N THR A 167 7.07 22.48 0.64
CA THR A 167 8.00 22.84 1.71
C THR A 167 8.09 21.68 2.71
N HIS A 168 9.31 21.29 3.10
CA HIS A 168 9.59 20.22 4.07
C HIS A 168 9.32 20.66 5.52
N GLY A 169 8.12 21.18 5.76
CA GLY A 169 7.61 21.55 7.09
C GLY A 169 6.63 20.51 7.64
N THR A 170 5.80 20.94 8.59
CA THR A 170 4.86 20.07 9.32
C THR A 170 3.96 19.23 8.40
N GLY A 171 3.40 19.80 7.32
CA GLY A 171 2.55 19.07 6.39
C GLY A 171 3.28 17.93 5.67
N TRP A 172 4.49 18.21 5.18
CA TRP A 172 5.35 17.19 4.55
C TRP A 172 5.70 16.07 5.54
N HIS A 173 5.99 16.39 6.80
CA HIS A 173 6.24 15.38 7.83
C HIS A 173 5.01 14.52 8.12
N PHE A 174 3.80 15.10 8.22
CA PHE A 174 2.57 14.31 8.40
C PHE A 174 2.28 13.39 7.21
N ALA A 175 2.54 13.84 5.98
CA ALA A 175 2.44 12.99 4.79
C ALA A 175 3.41 11.80 4.89
N ASN A 176 4.66 12.05 5.28
CA ASN A 176 5.66 10.99 5.44
C ASN A 176 5.33 10.01 6.57
N ILE A 177 4.83 10.49 7.72
CA ILE A 177 4.39 9.62 8.80
C ILE A 177 3.24 8.72 8.34
N GLY A 178 2.24 9.28 7.64
CA GLY A 178 1.13 8.51 7.09
C GLY A 178 1.60 7.41 6.14
N ARG A 179 2.49 7.77 5.21
CA ARG A 179 3.11 6.84 4.25
C ARG A 179 3.92 5.73 4.94
N LEU A 180 4.82 6.09 5.85
CA LEU A 180 5.69 5.14 6.53
C LEU A 180 4.91 4.21 7.46
N LEU A 181 3.87 4.70 8.12
CA LEU A 181 3.03 3.87 8.97
C LEU A 181 2.22 2.86 8.15
N GLU A 182 1.69 3.25 6.99
CA GLU A 182 1.03 2.31 6.09
C GLU A 182 2.00 1.22 5.60
N ARG A 183 3.24 1.60 5.27
CA ARG A 183 4.28 0.61 4.91
C ARG A 183 4.57 -0.35 6.05
N ALA A 184 4.73 0.15 7.27
CA ALA A 184 5.01 -0.68 8.43
C ALA A 184 3.87 -1.67 8.72
N ASP A 185 2.63 -1.17 8.74
CA ASP A 185 1.42 -1.99 8.90
C ASP A 185 1.35 -3.08 7.83
N LYS A 186 1.53 -2.71 6.56
CA LYS A 186 1.50 -3.64 5.43
C LYS A 186 2.62 -4.68 5.47
N THR A 187 3.85 -4.30 5.84
CA THR A 187 4.97 -5.23 6.00
C THR A 187 4.68 -6.24 7.11
N SER A 188 4.06 -5.82 8.21
CA SER A 188 3.69 -6.75 9.29
C SER A 188 2.62 -7.76 8.83
N ARG A 189 1.58 -7.30 8.11
CA ARG A 189 0.49 -8.14 7.61
C ARG A 189 0.93 -9.18 6.59
N ILE A 190 1.82 -8.81 5.65
CA ILE A 190 2.29 -9.76 4.64
C ILE A 190 3.20 -10.84 5.24
N LEU A 191 3.98 -10.49 6.26
CA LEU A 191 4.76 -11.45 7.04
C LEU A 191 3.84 -12.42 7.78
N ASP A 192 2.81 -11.89 8.44
CA ASP A 192 1.87 -12.67 9.24
C ASP A 192 1.08 -13.69 8.41
N VAL A 193 0.44 -13.25 7.32
CA VAL A 193 -0.32 -14.14 6.44
C VAL A 193 0.52 -15.25 5.86
N LYS A 194 1.76 -14.95 5.47
CA LYS A 194 2.64 -15.97 4.89
C LYS A 194 3.14 -16.96 5.93
N TYR A 195 3.42 -16.52 7.15
CA TYR A 195 3.77 -17.41 8.27
C TYR A 195 2.68 -18.46 8.52
N PHE A 196 1.40 -18.06 8.53
CA PHE A 196 0.29 -18.97 8.82
C PHE A 196 -0.27 -19.73 7.61
N THR A 197 -0.10 -19.22 6.38
CA THR A 197 -0.63 -19.86 5.16
C THR A 197 0.32 -20.92 4.59
N LEU A 198 1.64 -20.76 4.75
CA LEU A 198 2.64 -21.56 4.03
C LEU A 198 3.36 -22.63 4.86
N LEU A 199 3.37 -22.55 6.18
CA LEU A 199 3.91 -23.63 7.01
C LEU A 199 2.91 -24.81 7.06
N ARG A 200 2.73 -25.48 5.90
CA ARG A 200 1.87 -26.65 5.77
C ARG A 200 2.45 -27.87 6.51
N THR A 201 3.78 -27.96 6.64
CA THR A 201 4.47 -28.93 7.51
C THR A 201 5.95 -28.58 7.66
N VAL A 202 6.63 -29.02 8.73
CA VAL A 202 8.10 -28.84 8.93
C VAL A 202 8.94 -29.43 7.77
N GLN A 203 8.34 -30.30 6.95
CA GLN A 203 8.97 -30.98 5.81
C GLN A 203 9.12 -30.11 4.55
N ASP A 204 8.44 -28.95 4.48
CA ASP A 204 8.45 -28.08 3.29
C ASP A 204 9.44 -26.90 3.39
N VAL A 205 10.13 -26.77 4.54
CA VAL A 205 11.16 -25.75 4.80
C VAL A 205 12.38 -26.01 3.92
N ASP A 206 12.94 -24.96 3.30
CA ASP A 206 14.08 -25.00 2.36
C ASP A 206 13.82 -25.71 1.02
N THR A 207 12.56 -25.76 0.56
CA THR A 207 12.22 -26.23 -0.80
C THR A 207 12.28 -25.09 -1.83
N THR A 208 12.48 -25.42 -3.11
CA THR A 208 12.41 -24.43 -4.22
C THR A 208 11.06 -23.69 -4.27
N SER A 209 9.99 -24.34 -3.80
CA SER A 209 8.66 -23.72 -3.67
C SER A 209 8.65 -22.64 -2.58
N ASP A 210 9.34 -22.89 -1.45
CA ASP A 210 9.49 -21.94 -0.35
C ASP A 210 10.30 -20.70 -0.80
N ASP A 211 11.38 -20.89 -1.57
CA ASP A 211 12.16 -19.79 -2.15
C ASP A 211 11.33 -18.86 -3.05
N LEU A 212 10.43 -19.42 -3.88
CA LEU A 212 9.53 -18.64 -4.73
C LEU A 212 8.56 -17.82 -3.87
N LEU A 213 8.04 -18.40 -2.80
CA LEU A 213 7.08 -17.75 -1.91
C LEU A 213 7.73 -16.64 -1.09
N TRP A 214 8.93 -16.86 -0.56
CA TRP A 214 9.72 -15.82 0.11
C TRP A 214 10.15 -14.71 -0.84
N SER A 215 10.46 -15.06 -2.08
CA SER A 215 10.69 -14.07 -3.14
C SER A 215 9.44 -13.23 -3.39
N ALA A 216 8.25 -13.83 -3.41
CA ALA A 216 6.98 -13.11 -3.52
C ALA A 216 6.78 -12.15 -2.33
N VAL A 217 7.05 -12.56 -1.08
CA VAL A 217 6.99 -11.66 0.10
C VAL A 217 7.89 -10.45 -0.08
N LEU A 218 9.14 -10.67 -0.45
CA LEU A 218 10.10 -9.60 -0.67
C LEU A 218 9.69 -8.68 -1.83
N ARG A 219 9.13 -9.23 -2.92
CA ARG A 219 8.59 -8.43 -4.04
C ARG A 219 7.39 -7.61 -3.60
N SER A 220 6.52 -8.17 -2.77
CA SER A 220 5.35 -7.51 -2.20
C SER A 220 5.70 -6.32 -1.28
N VAL A 221 6.95 -6.15 -0.87
CA VAL A 221 7.41 -4.98 -0.10
C VAL A 221 8.49 -4.17 -0.83
N SER A 222 8.68 -4.42 -2.14
CA SER A 222 9.75 -3.82 -2.95
C SER A 222 11.17 -4.03 -2.39
N GLY A 223 11.36 -5.09 -1.59
CA GLY A 223 12.62 -5.41 -0.93
C GLY A 223 13.51 -6.40 -1.68
N PHE A 224 12.97 -7.15 -2.65
CA PHE A 224 13.65 -8.29 -3.27
C PHE A 224 15.06 -8.00 -3.80
N GLU A 225 15.22 -6.99 -4.65
CA GLU A 225 16.51 -6.66 -5.25
C GLU A 225 17.55 -6.24 -4.20
N MET A 226 17.13 -5.45 -3.20
CA MET A 226 18.03 -4.97 -2.14
C MET A 226 18.39 -6.09 -1.16
N PHE A 227 17.44 -6.99 -0.88
CA PHE A 227 17.70 -8.21 -0.12
C PHE A 227 18.74 -9.07 -0.84
N ARG A 228 18.57 -9.35 -2.14
CA ARG A 228 19.49 -10.19 -2.94
C ARG A 228 20.89 -9.61 -3.04
N LYS A 229 21.03 -8.28 -3.02
CA LYS A 229 22.34 -7.61 -2.96
C LYS A 229 23.03 -7.78 -1.61
N ARG A 230 22.27 -7.81 -0.51
CA ARG A 230 22.80 -7.98 0.85
C ARG A 230 23.03 -9.44 1.21
N PHE A 231 22.15 -10.33 0.75
CA PHE A 231 22.11 -11.74 1.12
C PHE A 231 21.95 -12.61 -0.12
N HIS A 232 22.85 -13.60 -0.26
CA HIS A 232 22.80 -14.53 -1.40
C HIS A 232 21.77 -15.66 -1.24
N ALA A 233 21.43 -16.03 -0.01
CA ALA A 233 20.47 -17.11 0.29
C ALA A 233 19.19 -16.55 0.91
N LEU A 234 18.04 -17.07 0.47
CA LEU A 234 16.68 -16.75 0.94
C LEU A 234 16.36 -17.57 2.19
N THR A 235 16.92 -17.17 3.35
CA THR A 235 16.56 -17.80 4.63
C THR A 235 15.58 -16.92 5.39
N ILE A 236 14.61 -17.54 6.06
CA ILE A 236 13.54 -16.85 6.81
C ILE A 236 14.11 -15.81 7.79
N HIS A 237 15.12 -16.21 8.59
CA HIS A 237 15.77 -15.31 9.55
C HIS A 237 16.31 -14.05 8.89
N ARG A 238 16.98 -14.16 7.72
CA ARG A 238 17.54 -13.00 7.01
C ARG A 238 16.45 -12.11 6.44
N ILE A 239 15.35 -12.71 5.97
CA ILE A 239 14.22 -11.97 5.42
C ILE A 239 13.55 -11.16 6.53
N VAL A 240 13.27 -11.79 7.66
CA VAL A 240 12.69 -11.12 8.83
C VAL A 240 13.62 -10.00 9.32
N ASP A 241 14.92 -10.28 9.46
CA ASP A 241 15.91 -9.25 9.83
C ASP A 241 15.90 -8.06 8.86
N PHE A 242 15.84 -8.33 7.55
CA PHE A 242 15.86 -7.30 6.52
C PHE A 242 14.60 -6.43 6.49
N LEU A 243 13.44 -6.98 6.89
CA LEU A 243 12.17 -6.28 6.83
C LEU A 243 11.84 -5.50 8.10
N ILE A 244 12.46 -5.86 9.22
CA ILE A 244 12.20 -5.25 10.54
C ILE A 244 13.30 -4.25 10.95
N LEU A 245 14.55 -4.43 10.49
CA LEU A 245 15.72 -3.61 10.87
C LEU A 245 16.25 -2.75 9.71
#